data_AF-A0A7V8IWV6-F1
#
_entry.id   AF-A0A7V8IWV6-F1
#
_cell.length_a   1.000
_cell.length_b   1.000
_cell.length_c   1.000
_cell.angle_alpha   90.00
_cell.angle_beta   90.00
_cell.angle_gamma   90.00
#
_symmetry.space_group_name_H-M   'P 1'
#
loop_
_entity.id
_entity.type
_entity.pdbx_description
1 polymer ?
#
loop_
_entity_poly.entity_id
_entity_poly.type
_entity_poly.pdbx_seq_one_letter_code
_entity_poly.pdbx_strand_id
1 'polypeptide(L)'
;MSPLPGLLASARLALRQFLNGPRKWLLLLLGAVFPGIISIFAFAVEQGPVNPFLQIFDGIYFSVILLLIALLGATSGFSGDAEDGTVVYLFTRPTSRWAIVLGKWLGTIPPLILLSLVPVLVSWVLAQHKPGDESKSSETAGSSELRSTGDANKPGTGAPNRTSAPPRPRAIHETPGAKELALISFATALSTLEFGTLFYALGVVIGRPYVVGLCYSVLFELILGLTPFKMWVLSKMLRGAVFRIPTPIPRFWQGALENLPSATVCTIGLLVVPVASLAIAMIVVGQKSYLAKAD
;
A
#
# COMPACT_ATOMS: atom_id res chain seq x y z
N MET A 1 -37.64 -3.60 11.87
CA MET A 1 -37.22 -3.89 10.47
C MET A 1 -35.72 -4.14 10.46
N SER A 2 -35.27 -5.27 9.90
CA SER A 2 -33.83 -5.57 9.84
C SER A 2 -33.13 -4.59 8.90
N PRO A 3 -31.96 -4.04 9.28
CA PRO A 3 -31.24 -3.07 8.44
C PRO A 3 -30.52 -3.70 7.24
N LEU A 4 -30.42 -5.04 7.21
CA LEU A 4 -29.63 -5.80 6.24
C LEU A 4 -30.02 -5.55 4.77
N PRO A 5 -31.32 -5.52 4.37
CA PRO A 5 -31.68 -5.31 2.96
C PRO A 5 -31.28 -3.93 2.45
N GLY A 6 -31.41 -2.89 3.29
CA GLY A 6 -31.01 -1.52 2.95
C GLY A 6 -29.49 -1.35 2.83
N LEU A 7 -28.74 -2.05 3.68
CA LEU A 7 -27.28 -2.07 3.64
C LEU A 7 -26.75 -2.71 2.35
N LEU A 8 -27.29 -3.86 1.95
CA LEU A 8 -26.87 -4.53 0.72
C LEU A 8 -27.26 -3.72 -0.53
N ALA A 9 -28.45 -3.10 -0.53
CA ALA A 9 -28.89 -2.26 -1.64
C ALA A 9 -27.98 -1.04 -1.84
N SER A 10 -27.63 -0.34 -0.75
CA SER A 10 -26.72 0.81 -0.79
C SER A 10 -25.29 0.40 -1.16
N ALA A 11 -24.80 -0.74 -0.66
CA ALA A 11 -23.50 -1.28 -1.05
C ALA A 11 -23.43 -1.61 -2.55
N ARG A 12 -24.46 -2.28 -3.09
CA ARG A 12 -24.55 -2.60 -4.51
C ARG A 12 -24.61 -1.35 -5.38
N LEU A 13 -25.34 -0.32 -4.94
CA LEU A 13 -25.41 0.95 -5.67
C LEU A 13 -24.07 1.67 -5.67
N ALA A 14 -23.42 1.77 -4.51
CA ALA A 14 -22.09 2.37 -4.39
C ALA A 14 -21.06 1.65 -5.25
N LEU A 15 -21.08 0.31 -5.26
CA LEU A 15 -20.22 -0.49 -6.13
C LEU A 15 -20.48 -0.21 -7.61
N ARG A 16 -21.74 -0.11 -8.03
CA ARG A 16 -22.08 0.25 -9.42
C ARG A 16 -21.62 1.65 -9.79
N GLN A 17 -21.83 2.64 -8.91
CA GLN A 17 -21.37 4.01 -9.13
C GLN A 17 -19.84 4.07 -9.24
N PHE A 18 -19.13 3.32 -8.40
CA PHE A 18 -17.68 3.19 -8.46
C PHE A 18 -17.21 2.60 -9.80
N LEU A 19 -17.83 1.50 -10.24
CA LEU A 19 -17.46 0.79 -11.46
C LEU A 19 -17.90 1.47 -12.75
N ASN A 20 -18.92 2.33 -12.72
CA ASN A 20 -19.45 3.01 -13.91
C ASN A 20 -19.13 4.50 -13.97
N GLY A 21 -18.70 5.12 -12.87
CA GLY A 21 -18.38 6.54 -12.82
C GLY A 21 -17.16 6.90 -13.67
N PRO A 22 -17.07 8.16 -14.16
CA PRO A 22 -15.93 8.61 -14.98
C PRO A 22 -14.59 8.49 -14.24
N ARG A 23 -14.62 8.54 -12.91
CA ARG A 23 -13.45 8.41 -12.03
C ARG A 23 -12.82 7.03 -12.05
N LYS A 24 -13.54 6.00 -12.51
CA LYS A 24 -12.99 4.66 -12.68
C LYS A 24 -11.75 4.67 -13.58
N TRP A 25 -11.73 5.51 -14.60
CA TRP A 25 -10.61 5.61 -15.53
C TRP A 25 -9.38 6.18 -14.85
N LEU A 26 -9.55 7.20 -14.01
CA LEU A 26 -8.47 7.77 -13.23
C LEU A 26 -7.94 6.77 -12.19
N LEU A 27 -8.83 6.03 -11.52
CA LEU A 27 -8.48 4.97 -10.59
C LEU A 27 -7.76 3.81 -11.29
N LEU A 28 -8.21 3.37 -12.46
CA LEU A 28 -7.55 2.33 -13.25
C LEU A 28 -6.18 2.81 -13.76
N LEU A 29 -6.08 4.07 -14.19
CA LEU A 29 -4.81 4.64 -14.63
C LEU A 29 -3.80 4.66 -13.48
N LEU A 30 -4.20 5.20 -12.33
CA LEU A 30 -3.31 5.37 -11.19
C LEU A 30 -3.02 4.04 -10.47
N GLY A 31 -4.03 3.20 -10.35
CA GLY A 31 -3.98 1.94 -9.62
C GLY A 31 -3.47 0.77 -10.41
N ALA A 32 -3.70 0.67 -11.72
CA ALA A 32 -3.29 -0.49 -12.51
C ALA A 32 -2.26 -0.13 -13.59
N VAL A 33 -2.53 0.92 -14.38
CA VAL A 33 -1.71 1.24 -15.56
C VAL A 33 -0.34 1.75 -15.14
N PHE A 34 -0.27 2.74 -14.25
CA PHE A 34 0.98 3.32 -13.79
C PHE A 34 1.95 2.28 -13.18
N PRO A 35 1.53 1.47 -12.17
CA PRO A 35 2.41 0.45 -11.62
C PRO A 35 2.71 -0.71 -12.60
N GLY A 36 1.76 -1.01 -13.50
CA GLY A 36 1.98 -1.99 -14.57
C GLY A 36 3.09 -1.55 -15.53
N ILE A 37 3.04 -0.30 -16.01
CA ILE A 37 4.08 0.28 -16.88
C ILE A 37 5.43 0.25 -16.19
N ILE A 38 5.50 0.66 -14.92
CA ILE A 38 6.77 0.66 -14.19
C ILE A 38 7.30 -0.77 -14.01
N SER A 39 6.43 -1.74 -13.74
CA SER A 39 6.84 -3.14 -13.61
C SER A 39 7.39 -3.71 -14.92
N ILE A 40 6.74 -3.37 -16.06
CA ILE A 40 7.22 -3.76 -17.40
C ILE A 40 8.56 -3.08 -17.70
N PHE A 41 8.69 -1.80 -17.39
CA PHE A 41 9.93 -1.06 -17.61
C PHE A 41 11.08 -1.60 -16.75
N ALA A 42 10.81 -1.92 -15.48
CA ALA A 42 11.79 -2.54 -14.58
C ALA A 42 12.19 -3.95 -15.04
N PHE A 43 11.33 -4.66 -15.75
CA PHE A 43 11.67 -5.94 -16.38
C PHE A 43 12.56 -5.75 -17.62
N ALA A 44 12.33 -4.69 -18.40
CA ALA A 44 13.06 -4.41 -19.63
C ALA A 44 14.49 -3.85 -19.41
N VAL A 45 14.75 -3.23 -18.26
CA VAL A 45 16.08 -2.69 -17.93
C VAL A 45 16.97 -3.78 -17.35
N GLU A 46 18.19 -3.90 -17.90
CA GLU A 46 19.20 -4.88 -17.51
C GLU A 46 19.52 -4.78 -16.01
N GLN A 47 19.41 -5.91 -15.31
CA GLN A 47 19.32 -5.92 -13.85
C GLN A 47 20.69 -6.10 -13.19
N GLY A 48 21.16 -5.07 -12.50
CA GLY A 48 22.19 -5.21 -11.47
C GLY A 48 21.65 -5.91 -10.20
N PRO A 49 22.50 -6.17 -9.19
CA PRO A 49 22.11 -6.80 -7.92
C PRO A 49 20.99 -6.06 -7.17
N VAL A 50 20.87 -4.75 -7.41
CA VAL A 50 19.82 -3.88 -6.90
C VAL A 50 19.25 -3.08 -8.07
N ASN A 51 17.96 -3.26 -8.36
CA ASN A 51 17.25 -2.45 -9.35
C ASN A 51 16.79 -1.15 -8.68
N PRO A 52 17.47 0.00 -8.93
CA PRO A 52 17.08 1.27 -8.31
C PRO A 52 15.63 1.65 -8.66
N PHE A 53 15.14 1.24 -9.83
CA PHE A 53 13.76 1.44 -10.25
C PHE A 53 12.73 0.76 -9.35
N LEU A 54 12.98 -0.47 -8.91
CA LEU A 54 12.07 -1.16 -7.99
C LEU A 54 12.06 -0.48 -6.61
N GLN A 55 13.21 0.03 -6.16
CA GLN A 55 13.31 0.74 -4.89
C GLN A 55 12.59 2.10 -4.91
N ILE A 56 12.71 2.84 -6.02
CA ILE A 56 11.99 4.10 -6.24
C ILE A 56 10.48 3.83 -6.38
N PHE A 57 10.10 2.80 -7.14
CA PHE A 57 8.72 2.39 -7.31
C PHE A 57 8.07 2.03 -5.98
N ASP A 58 8.72 1.20 -5.18
CA ASP A 58 8.21 0.80 -3.87
C ASP A 58 8.07 2.01 -2.93
N GLY A 59 9.03 2.94 -2.99
CA GLY A 59 8.93 4.20 -2.26
C GLY A 59 7.72 5.03 -2.67
N ILE A 60 7.54 5.29 -3.98
CA ILE A 60 6.51 6.19 -4.52
C ILE A 60 5.12 5.54 -4.50
N TYR A 61 5.02 4.25 -4.82
CA TYR A 61 3.76 3.54 -4.91
C TYR A 61 3.07 3.48 -3.55
N PHE A 62 3.79 3.06 -2.51
CA PHE A 62 3.20 2.92 -1.18
C PHE A 62 3.00 4.25 -0.46
N SER A 63 3.79 5.29 -0.79
CA SER A 63 3.65 6.60 -0.16
C SER A 63 2.61 7.49 -0.83
N VAL A 64 2.62 7.57 -2.16
CA VAL A 64 1.79 8.53 -2.92
C VAL A 64 0.63 7.82 -3.60
N ILE A 65 0.90 6.74 -4.32
CA ILE A 65 -0.11 6.15 -5.22
C ILE A 65 -1.21 5.46 -4.43
N LEU A 66 -0.87 4.61 -3.45
CA LEU A 66 -1.86 3.97 -2.58
C LEU A 66 -2.72 5.00 -1.85
N LEU A 67 -2.09 6.08 -1.40
CA LEU A 67 -2.76 7.14 -0.68
C LEU A 67 -3.74 7.90 -1.58
N LEU A 68 -3.32 8.23 -2.80
CA LEU A 68 -4.18 8.84 -3.81
C LEU A 68 -5.31 7.91 -4.23
N ILE A 69 -5.07 6.61 -4.38
CA ILE A 69 -6.12 5.62 -4.68
C ILE A 69 -7.15 5.57 -3.55
N ALA A 70 -6.69 5.47 -2.30
CA ALA A 70 -7.57 5.46 -1.13
C ALA A 70 -8.41 6.74 -1.04
N LEU A 71 -7.78 7.90 -1.26
CA LEU A 71 -8.44 9.21 -1.25
C LEU A 71 -9.46 9.35 -2.38
N LEU A 72 -9.05 9.08 -3.61
CA LEU A 72 -9.89 9.21 -4.80
C LEU A 72 -11.04 8.20 -4.76
N GLY A 73 -10.78 7.00 -4.23
CA GLY A 73 -11.78 5.98 -3.95
C GLY A 73 -12.82 6.44 -2.92
N ALA A 74 -12.36 6.94 -1.77
CA ALA A 74 -13.24 7.44 -0.72
C ALA A 74 -14.12 8.60 -1.20
N THR A 75 -13.57 9.54 -1.98
CA THR A 75 -14.33 10.66 -2.53
C THR A 75 -15.35 10.22 -3.58
N SER A 76 -15.06 9.19 -4.36
CA SER A 76 -16.00 8.66 -5.38
C SER A 76 -17.30 8.10 -4.77
N GLY A 77 -17.24 7.51 -3.57
CA GLY A 77 -18.43 6.97 -2.89
C GLY A 77 -19.42 8.03 -2.39
N PHE A 78 -18.96 9.27 -2.20
CA PHE A 78 -19.78 10.37 -1.69
C PHE A 78 -20.21 11.37 -2.75
N SER A 79 -19.42 11.53 -3.79
CA SER A 79 -19.62 12.64 -4.70
C SER A 79 -20.87 12.55 -5.55
N GLY A 80 -21.29 11.34 -5.94
CA GLY A 80 -22.50 11.17 -6.75
C GLY A 80 -23.74 11.67 -6.03
N ASP A 81 -23.91 11.33 -4.75
CA ASP A 81 -25.10 11.71 -4.01
C ASP A 81 -25.18 13.22 -3.72
N ALA A 82 -24.02 13.88 -3.55
CA ALA A 82 -23.96 15.31 -3.32
C ALA A 82 -24.31 16.11 -4.58
N GLU A 83 -23.92 15.61 -5.76
CA GLU A 83 -24.19 16.25 -7.05
C GLU A 83 -25.62 16.00 -7.53
N ASP A 84 -26.13 14.79 -7.33
CA ASP A 84 -27.44 14.37 -7.83
C ASP A 84 -28.61 14.88 -6.96
N GLY A 85 -28.34 15.58 -5.85
CA GLY A 85 -29.37 16.03 -4.90
C GLY A 85 -30.08 14.88 -4.17
N THR A 86 -29.66 13.63 -4.41
CA THR A 86 -30.25 12.39 -3.87
C THR A 86 -30.19 12.33 -2.35
N VAL A 87 -29.27 13.08 -1.73
CA VAL A 87 -29.20 13.24 -0.27
C VAL A 87 -30.53 13.72 0.31
N VAL A 88 -31.20 14.68 -0.35
CA VAL A 88 -32.49 15.22 0.11
C VAL A 88 -33.58 14.14 0.02
N TYR A 89 -33.58 13.37 -1.07
CA TYR A 89 -34.55 12.30 -1.28
C TYR A 89 -34.33 11.10 -0.34
N LEU A 90 -33.08 10.81 0.05
CA LEU A 90 -32.78 9.78 1.04
C LEU A 90 -33.25 10.16 2.45
N PHE A 91 -33.32 11.46 2.76
CA PHE A 91 -33.80 11.92 4.06
C PHE A 91 -35.33 11.87 4.24
N THR A 92 -36.10 11.74 3.16
CA THR A 92 -37.56 11.56 3.25
C THR A 92 -37.96 10.10 3.51
N ARG A 93 -37.06 9.13 3.29
CA ARG A 93 -37.31 7.72 3.60
C ARG A 93 -36.85 7.35 5.01
N PRO A 94 -37.62 6.51 5.74
CA PRO A 94 -37.25 6.00 7.07
C PRO A 94 -36.18 4.90 6.99
N THR A 95 -35.07 5.16 6.31
CA THR A 95 -33.91 4.28 6.26
C THR A 95 -32.90 4.67 7.34
N SER A 96 -32.34 3.69 8.05
CA SER A 96 -31.31 3.95 9.05
C SER A 96 -30.07 4.56 8.39
N ARG A 97 -29.76 5.81 8.75
CA ARG A 97 -28.67 6.60 8.13
C ARG A 97 -27.30 5.93 8.29
N TRP A 98 -27.07 5.23 9.40
CA TRP A 98 -25.86 4.45 9.66
C TRP A 98 -25.69 3.28 8.69
N ALA A 99 -26.79 2.64 8.27
CA ALA A 99 -26.75 1.56 7.28
C ALA A 99 -26.38 2.08 5.87
N ILE A 100 -26.72 3.34 5.55
CA ILE A 100 -26.31 3.99 4.30
C ILE A 100 -24.79 4.22 4.32
N VAL A 101 -24.25 4.75 5.43
CA VAL A 101 -22.81 4.97 5.60
C VAL A 101 -22.06 3.65 5.53
N LEU A 102 -22.53 2.61 6.22
CA LEU A 102 -21.85 1.32 6.24
C LEU A 102 -21.95 0.60 4.88
N GLY A 103 -23.12 0.65 4.24
CA GLY A 103 -23.32 0.08 2.91
C GLY A 103 -22.41 0.71 1.87
N LYS A 104 -22.27 2.03 1.87
CA LYS A 104 -21.34 2.74 0.97
C LYS A 104 -19.89 2.39 1.21
N TRP A 105 -19.47 2.32 2.47
CA TRP A 105 -18.13 1.88 2.82
C TRP A 105 -17.86 0.45 2.29
N LEU A 106 -18.81 -0.47 2.50
CA LEU A 106 -18.74 -1.84 1.97
C LEU A 106 -18.74 -1.92 0.45
N GLY A 107 -19.39 -0.99 -0.25
CA GLY A 107 -19.39 -0.94 -1.71
C GLY A 107 -18.09 -0.39 -2.31
N THR A 108 -17.33 0.40 -1.56
CA THR A 108 -16.14 1.13 -2.05
C THR A 108 -14.81 0.50 -1.63
N ILE A 109 -14.72 -0.09 -0.44
CA ILE A 109 -13.47 -0.67 0.05
C ILE A 109 -13.03 -1.92 -0.73
N PRO A 110 -13.88 -2.92 -1.00
CA PRO A 110 -13.46 -4.11 -1.75
C PRO A 110 -12.84 -3.83 -3.12
N PRO A 111 -13.41 -2.97 -3.99
CA PRO A 111 -12.77 -2.66 -5.26
C PRO A 111 -11.46 -1.87 -5.10
N LEU A 112 -11.29 -1.07 -4.04
CA LEU A 112 -10.02 -0.41 -3.74
C LEU A 112 -8.93 -1.40 -3.33
N ILE A 113 -9.28 -2.36 -2.48
CA ILE A 113 -8.38 -3.46 -2.11
C ILE A 113 -8.00 -4.27 -3.34
N LEU A 114 -8.97 -4.60 -4.21
CA LEU A 114 -8.70 -5.34 -5.44
C LEU A 114 -7.77 -4.55 -6.38
N LEU A 115 -8.06 -3.26 -6.58
CA LEU A 115 -7.29 -2.37 -7.44
C LEU A 115 -5.85 -2.18 -6.95
N SER A 116 -5.61 -2.18 -5.64
CA SER A 116 -4.27 -2.05 -5.06
C SER A 116 -3.49 -3.37 -4.99
N LEU A 117 -4.18 -4.51 -4.93
CA LEU A 117 -3.57 -5.85 -4.90
C LEU A 117 -3.08 -6.31 -6.27
N VAL A 118 -3.85 -6.07 -7.34
CA VAL A 118 -3.53 -6.53 -8.70
C VAL A 118 -2.11 -6.14 -9.14
N PRO A 119 -1.65 -4.89 -8.99
CA PRO A 119 -0.31 -4.48 -9.44
C PRO A 119 0.80 -5.11 -8.63
N VAL A 120 0.59 -5.33 -7.33
CA VAL A 120 1.54 -6.00 -6.46
C VAL A 120 1.71 -7.45 -6.90
N LEU A 121 0.62 -8.13 -7.23
CA LEU A 121 0.64 -9.49 -7.76
C LEU A 121 1.31 -9.54 -9.13
N VAL A 122 0.98 -8.62 -10.04
CA VAL A 122 1.60 -8.55 -11.38
C VAL A 122 3.11 -8.30 -11.27
N SER A 123 3.52 -7.34 -10.44
CA SER A 123 4.93 -7.03 -10.19
C SER A 123 5.69 -8.26 -9.69
N TRP A 124 5.07 -9.04 -8.80
CA TRP A 124 5.65 -10.29 -8.33
C TRP A 124 5.74 -11.37 -9.41
N VAL A 125 4.67 -11.60 -10.19
CA VAL A 125 4.67 -12.60 -11.28
C VAL A 125 5.77 -12.28 -12.30
N LEU A 126 5.94 -11.01 -12.66
CA LEU A 126 7.02 -10.57 -13.55
C LEU A 126 8.41 -10.80 -12.94
N ALA A 127 8.57 -10.62 -11.64
CA ALA A 127 9.83 -10.88 -10.94
C ALA A 127 10.22 -12.37 -10.95
N GLN A 128 9.26 -13.29 -11.05
CA GLN A 128 9.55 -14.73 -11.13
C GLN A 128 10.11 -15.17 -12.48
N HIS A 129 9.81 -14.46 -13.56
CA HIS A 129 10.07 -14.91 -14.93
C HIS A 129 11.49 -14.59 -15.43
N LYS A 130 12.45 -14.38 -14.53
CA LYS A 130 13.82 -13.99 -14.88
C LYS A 130 14.54 -15.20 -15.52
N PRO A 131 14.91 -15.17 -16.82
CA PRO A 131 15.55 -16.31 -17.50
C PRO A 131 16.95 -16.52 -16.94
N GLY A 132 17.19 -17.69 -16.34
CA GLY A 132 18.39 -18.03 -15.58
C GLY A 132 19.49 -18.71 -16.39
N ASP A 133 19.71 -18.34 -17.66
CA ASP A 133 20.53 -19.14 -18.56
C ASP A 133 22.01 -18.71 -18.68
N GLU A 134 22.46 -17.62 -18.04
CA GLU A 134 23.85 -17.14 -18.21
C GLU A 134 24.86 -17.65 -17.17
N SER A 135 24.43 -18.20 -16.04
CA SER A 135 25.37 -18.64 -14.99
C SER A 135 26.11 -19.94 -15.32
N LYS A 136 25.58 -20.79 -16.21
CA LYS A 136 26.24 -22.04 -16.62
C LYS A 136 27.32 -21.85 -17.70
N SER A 137 27.24 -20.77 -18.47
CA SER A 137 28.14 -20.48 -19.60
C SER A 137 29.51 -19.97 -19.15
N SER A 138 29.56 -19.25 -18.04
CA SER A 138 30.78 -18.61 -17.52
C SER A 138 31.64 -19.55 -16.66
N GLU A 139 31.04 -20.51 -15.97
CA GLU A 139 31.76 -21.50 -15.15
C GLU A 139 32.49 -22.56 -16.00
N THR A 140 31.97 -22.84 -17.19
CA THR A 140 32.58 -23.78 -18.15
C THR A 140 33.72 -23.14 -18.96
N ALA A 141 33.69 -21.81 -19.16
CA ALA A 141 34.75 -21.06 -19.83
C ALA A 141 35.98 -20.84 -18.93
N GLY A 142 35.77 -20.44 -17.66
CA GLY A 142 36.87 -20.14 -16.72
C GLY A 142 37.63 -21.38 -16.21
N SER A 143 37.01 -22.57 -16.27
CA SER A 143 37.66 -23.83 -15.88
C SER A 143 38.54 -24.44 -16.97
N SER A 144 38.42 -23.98 -18.22
CA SER A 144 39.25 -24.44 -19.34
C SER A 144 40.55 -23.64 -19.48
N GLU A 145 40.61 -22.37 -19.04
CA GLU A 145 41.85 -21.57 -19.04
C GLU A 145 42.82 -21.96 -17.91
N LEU A 146 42.31 -22.41 -16.75
CA LEU A 146 43.15 -22.80 -15.61
C LEU A 146 43.86 -24.16 -15.80
N ARG A 147 43.64 -24.87 -16.90
CA ARG A 147 44.23 -26.19 -17.16
C ARG A 147 45.36 -26.18 -18.21
N SER A 148 45.73 -25.02 -18.77
CA SER A 148 46.72 -24.93 -19.86
C SER A 148 48.03 -24.19 -19.53
N THR A 149 48.25 -23.72 -18.31
CA THR A 149 49.51 -23.05 -17.94
C THR A 149 49.95 -23.47 -16.55
N GLY A 150 50.86 -24.44 -16.44
CA GLY A 150 51.37 -24.83 -15.13
C GLY A 150 52.39 -25.97 -15.03
N ASP A 151 53.02 -26.42 -16.12
CA ASP A 151 54.30 -27.14 -16.04
C ASP A 151 55.43 -26.10 -15.99
N ALA A 152 56.02 -25.89 -14.81
CA ALA A 152 57.44 -25.60 -14.58
C ALA A 152 57.73 -25.08 -13.15
N ASN A 153 58.27 -25.98 -12.32
CA ASN A 153 59.51 -25.81 -11.57
C ASN A 153 59.70 -24.56 -10.65
N LYS A 154 59.62 -24.75 -9.32
CA LYS A 154 60.68 -24.35 -8.34
C LYS A 154 60.30 -24.65 -6.87
N PRO A 155 61.24 -25.16 -6.05
CA PRO A 155 61.13 -25.13 -4.59
C PRO A 155 61.98 -23.98 -4.00
N GLY A 156 61.45 -23.27 -3.01
CA GLY A 156 62.25 -22.43 -2.13
C GLY A 156 61.59 -21.18 -1.55
N THR A 157 61.39 -21.21 -0.24
CA THR A 157 61.54 -20.10 0.74
C THR A 157 60.61 -18.87 0.68
N GLY A 158 59.80 -18.72 1.74
CA GLY A 158 59.75 -17.47 2.52
C GLY A 158 58.57 -16.50 2.30
N ALA A 159 57.52 -16.67 3.11
CA ALA A 159 56.52 -15.65 3.55
C ALA A 159 55.67 -14.96 2.43
N PRO A 160 54.56 -14.23 2.71
CA PRO A 160 53.97 -13.80 3.98
C PRO A 160 52.46 -14.10 4.17
N ASN A 161 52.03 -13.95 5.42
CA ASN A 161 50.70 -13.57 5.92
C ASN A 161 49.48 -13.78 4.97
N ARG A 162 48.76 -14.88 5.18
CA ARG A 162 47.40 -15.08 4.64
C ARG A 162 46.47 -14.06 5.26
N THR A 163 46.36 -12.87 4.65
CA THR A 163 45.20 -12.01 4.81
C THR A 163 43.98 -12.79 4.35
N SER A 164 43.22 -13.28 5.32
CA SER A 164 41.89 -13.84 5.16
C SER A 164 41.07 -12.92 4.27
N ALA A 165 40.77 -13.39 3.07
CA ALA A 165 39.83 -12.72 2.18
C ALA A 165 38.55 -12.43 2.97
N PRO A 166 37.98 -11.21 2.90
CA PRO A 166 36.72 -10.91 3.56
C PRO A 166 35.69 -11.93 3.07
N PRO A 167 34.85 -12.50 3.97
CA PRO A 167 33.82 -13.42 3.58
C PRO A 167 32.96 -12.75 2.51
N ARG A 168 32.92 -13.32 1.30
CA ARG A 168 32.04 -12.83 0.23
C ARG A 168 30.64 -12.74 0.84
N PRO A 169 29.98 -11.57 0.80
CA PRO A 169 28.62 -11.46 1.29
C PRO A 169 27.79 -12.52 0.57
N ARG A 170 27.27 -13.50 1.32
CA ARG A 170 26.30 -14.45 0.79
C ARG A 170 25.17 -13.61 0.24
N ALA A 171 25.06 -13.55 -1.08
CA ALA A 171 23.91 -12.96 -1.74
C ALA A 171 22.72 -13.86 -1.40
N ILE A 172 21.94 -13.45 -0.40
CA ILE A 172 20.64 -14.02 -0.07
C ILE A 172 19.69 -13.55 -1.18
N HIS A 173 19.86 -14.09 -2.39
CA HIS A 173 18.85 -14.07 -3.43
C HIS A 173 17.99 -15.33 -3.26
N GLU A 174 17.39 -15.50 -2.08
CA GLU A 174 16.23 -16.38 -2.00
C GLU A 174 15.08 -15.62 -2.64
N THR A 175 14.52 -16.18 -3.71
CA THR A 175 13.29 -15.67 -4.30
C THR A 175 12.22 -15.62 -3.21
N PRO A 176 11.47 -14.51 -3.09
CA PRO A 176 10.44 -14.37 -2.07
C PRO A 176 9.50 -15.56 -2.09
N GLY A 177 9.56 -16.39 -1.06
CA GLY A 177 8.72 -17.59 -0.96
C GLY A 177 7.23 -17.22 -0.91
N ALA A 178 6.34 -18.18 -1.16
CA ALA A 178 4.89 -17.97 -1.11
C ALA A 178 4.39 -17.31 0.20
N LYS A 179 5.13 -17.47 1.30
CA LYS A 179 4.87 -16.82 2.58
C LYS A 179 5.09 -15.30 2.54
N GLU A 180 6.16 -14.84 1.89
CA GLU A 180 6.47 -13.40 1.80
C GLU A 180 5.44 -12.66 0.94
N LEU A 181 4.98 -13.32 -0.12
CA LEU A 181 3.86 -12.85 -0.93
C LEU A 181 2.58 -12.61 -0.14
N ALA A 182 2.17 -13.62 0.63
CA ALA A 182 0.97 -13.56 1.45
C ALA A 182 1.07 -12.38 2.43
N LEU A 183 2.25 -12.14 2.98
CA LEU A 183 2.51 -11.04 3.89
C LEU A 183 2.45 -9.67 3.19
N ILE A 184 3.06 -9.50 2.01
CA ILE A 184 3.04 -8.23 1.27
C ILE A 184 1.61 -7.90 0.80
N SER A 185 0.90 -8.88 0.25
CA SER A 185 -0.49 -8.71 -0.19
C SER A 185 -1.41 -8.38 0.98
N PHE A 186 -1.29 -9.09 2.10
CA PHE A 186 -2.03 -8.78 3.33
C PHE A 186 -1.74 -7.37 3.83
N ALA A 187 -0.46 -6.97 3.90
CA ALA A 187 -0.07 -5.63 4.32
C ALA A 187 -0.62 -4.54 3.39
N THR A 188 -0.66 -4.79 2.08
CA THR A 188 -1.19 -3.84 1.08
C THR A 188 -2.70 -3.69 1.20
N ALA A 189 -3.42 -4.81 1.31
CA ALA A 189 -4.87 -4.81 1.50
C ALA A 189 -5.24 -4.07 2.79
N LEU A 190 -4.49 -4.31 3.84
CA LEU A 190 -4.74 -3.73 5.14
C LEU A 190 -4.44 -2.23 5.17
N SER A 191 -3.32 -1.80 4.58
CA SER A 191 -3.01 -0.37 4.42
C SER A 191 -4.12 0.35 3.62
N THR A 192 -4.61 -0.28 2.56
CA THR A 192 -5.68 0.28 1.71
C THR A 192 -7.00 0.40 2.49
N LEU A 193 -7.31 -0.60 3.32
CA LEU A 193 -8.49 -0.58 4.18
C LEU A 193 -8.43 0.59 5.18
N GLU A 194 -7.28 0.81 5.82
CA GLU A 194 -7.12 1.90 6.79
C GLU A 194 -7.25 3.27 6.15
N PHE A 195 -6.44 3.56 5.13
CA PHE A 195 -6.48 4.86 4.46
C PHE A 195 -7.84 5.09 3.80
N GLY A 196 -8.42 4.05 3.19
CA GLY A 196 -9.76 4.12 2.62
C GLY A 196 -10.81 4.47 3.66
N THR A 197 -10.76 3.83 4.84
CA THR A 197 -11.71 4.09 5.94
C THR A 197 -11.52 5.46 6.55
N LEU A 198 -10.28 5.89 6.75
CA LEU A 198 -9.95 7.21 7.30
C LEU A 198 -10.45 8.32 6.38
N PHE A 199 -10.13 8.26 5.09
CA PHE A 199 -10.60 9.26 4.12
C PHE A 199 -12.11 9.22 3.94
N TYR A 200 -12.71 8.04 3.99
CA TYR A 200 -14.14 7.88 3.97
C TYR A 200 -14.79 8.60 5.15
N ALA A 201 -14.30 8.35 6.37
CA ALA A 201 -14.79 9.00 7.59
C ALA A 201 -14.60 10.52 7.52
N LEU A 202 -13.44 10.99 7.07
CA LEU A 202 -13.15 12.40 6.93
C LEU A 202 -14.09 13.08 5.91
N GLY A 203 -14.36 12.40 4.79
CA GLY A 203 -15.34 12.85 3.79
C GLY A 203 -16.76 12.97 4.35
N VAL A 204 -17.19 12.00 5.16
CA VAL A 204 -18.49 12.03 5.87
C VAL A 204 -18.60 13.24 6.80
N VAL A 205 -17.56 13.46 7.61
CA VAL A 205 -17.56 14.49 8.65
C VAL A 205 -17.60 15.88 8.01
N ILE A 206 -16.80 16.11 6.98
CA ILE A 206 -16.67 17.42 6.34
C ILE A 206 -17.85 17.71 5.39
N GLY A 207 -18.49 16.70 4.82
CA GLY A 207 -19.63 16.86 3.91
C GLY A 207 -19.27 17.51 2.56
N ARG A 208 -18.00 17.86 2.33
CA ARG A 208 -17.45 18.39 1.08
C ARG A 208 -16.24 17.57 0.65
N PRO A 209 -16.44 16.39 0.02
CA PRO A 209 -15.35 15.44 -0.27
C PRO A 209 -14.22 16.05 -1.11
N TYR A 210 -14.54 17.02 -1.97
CA TYR A 210 -13.55 17.76 -2.77
C TYR A 210 -12.61 18.63 -1.94
N VAL A 211 -13.14 19.32 -0.93
CA VAL A 211 -12.33 20.14 -0.03
C VAL A 211 -11.41 19.25 0.78
N VAL A 212 -11.87 18.05 1.16
CA VAL A 212 -11.02 17.06 1.82
C VAL A 212 -9.87 16.63 0.92
N GLY A 213 -10.15 16.27 -0.33
CA GLY A 213 -9.12 15.88 -1.29
C GLY A 213 -8.09 16.97 -1.55
N LEU A 214 -8.55 18.21 -1.76
CA LEU A 214 -7.69 19.36 -2.01
C LEU A 214 -6.87 19.73 -0.78
N CYS A 215 -7.53 19.88 0.37
CA CYS A 215 -6.88 20.25 1.63
C CYS A 215 -5.88 19.16 2.02
N TYR A 216 -6.22 17.89 1.81
CA TYR A 216 -5.29 16.78 2.01
C TYR A 216 -4.11 16.83 1.05
N SER A 217 -4.31 17.07 -0.24
CA SER A 217 -3.20 17.19 -1.21
C SER A 217 -2.23 18.30 -0.80
N VAL A 218 -2.75 19.45 -0.38
CA VAL A 218 -1.94 20.58 0.10
C VAL A 218 -1.22 20.25 1.40
N LEU A 219 -1.92 19.66 2.37
CA LEU A 219 -1.31 19.20 3.63
C LEU A 219 -0.24 18.15 3.37
N PHE A 220 -0.49 17.23 2.43
CA PHE A 220 0.41 16.14 2.10
C PHE A 220 1.66 16.64 1.39
N GLU A 221 1.53 17.59 0.45
CA GLU A 221 2.65 18.27 -0.19
C GLU A 221 3.48 19.08 0.82
N LEU A 222 2.83 19.79 1.74
CA LEU A 222 3.49 20.55 2.80
C LEU A 222 4.22 19.64 3.80
N ILE A 223 3.58 18.53 4.21
CA ILE A 223 4.13 17.54 5.15
C ILE A 223 5.28 16.75 4.52
N LEU A 224 5.15 16.33 3.26
CA LEU A 224 6.22 15.65 2.54
C LEU A 224 7.39 16.58 2.24
N GLY A 225 7.12 17.87 1.98
CA GLY A 225 8.13 18.90 1.82
C GLY A 225 8.90 19.22 3.12
N LEU A 226 8.29 18.98 4.30
CA LEU A 226 8.88 19.28 5.61
C LEU A 226 9.70 18.13 6.24
N THR A 227 9.82 16.97 5.58
CA THR A 227 10.69 15.81 5.92
C THR A 227 11.14 15.68 7.39
N PRO A 228 10.26 15.16 8.27
CA PRO A 228 10.55 13.88 8.94
C PRO A 228 9.43 12.82 8.79
N PHE A 229 8.28 13.17 8.19
CA PHE A 229 7.12 12.28 8.05
C PHE A 229 7.19 11.30 6.88
N LYS A 230 8.15 11.45 5.95
CA LYS A 230 8.38 10.51 4.83
C LYS A 230 8.66 9.06 5.30
N MET A 231 9.06 8.89 6.56
CA MET A 231 9.31 7.60 7.23
C MET A 231 8.05 6.94 7.82
N TRP A 232 6.95 7.70 7.97
CA TRP A 232 5.75 7.30 8.71
C TRP A 232 4.67 6.64 7.86
N VAL A 233 4.94 6.38 6.59
CA VAL A 233 3.99 5.62 5.78
C VAL A 233 3.79 4.28 6.48
N LEU A 234 2.58 4.02 6.95
CA LEU A 234 2.21 2.85 7.74
C LEU A 234 2.57 1.54 7.01
N SER A 235 2.58 1.58 5.67
CA SER A 235 3.13 0.53 4.82
C SER A 235 4.62 0.23 5.08
N LYS A 236 5.47 1.25 5.29
CA LYS A 236 6.89 1.08 5.66
C LYS A 236 7.06 0.54 7.07
N MET A 237 6.18 0.92 8.01
CA MET A 237 6.16 0.36 9.37
C MET A 237 5.73 -1.11 9.36
N LEU A 238 4.64 -1.44 8.66
CA LEU A 238 4.22 -2.84 8.44
C LEU A 238 5.32 -3.65 7.77
N ARG A 239 5.94 -3.11 6.72
CA ARG A 239 7.00 -3.81 6.00
C ARG A 239 8.28 -3.92 6.84
N GLY A 240 8.65 -2.90 7.61
CA GLY A 240 9.74 -2.96 8.56
C GLY A 240 9.50 -4.01 9.65
N ALA A 241 8.27 -4.13 10.14
CA ALA A 241 7.87 -5.15 11.10
C ALA A 241 7.88 -6.57 10.48
N VAL A 242 7.41 -6.72 9.24
CA VAL A 242 7.36 -7.99 8.51
C VAL A 242 8.75 -8.47 8.06
N PHE A 243 9.59 -7.57 7.55
CA PHE A 243 10.89 -7.88 6.95
C PHE A 243 12.08 -7.58 7.89
N ARG A 244 11.83 -7.22 9.15
CA ARG A 244 12.86 -6.80 10.14
C ARG A 244 13.84 -5.75 9.60
N ILE A 245 13.37 -4.87 8.71
CA ILE A 245 14.18 -3.76 8.22
C ILE A 245 14.14 -2.67 9.30
N PRO A 246 15.28 -2.24 9.86
CA PRO A 246 15.31 -1.19 10.87
C PRO A 246 14.78 0.11 10.26
N THR A 247 13.58 0.51 10.66
CA THR A 247 13.00 1.80 10.29
C THR A 247 13.36 2.81 11.39
N PRO A 248 13.88 4.00 11.07
CA PRO A 248 14.20 4.99 12.08
C PRO A 248 12.92 5.54 12.71
N ILE A 249 12.64 5.14 13.95
CA ILE A 249 11.54 5.69 14.75
C ILE A 249 12.00 7.06 15.30
N PRO A 250 11.19 8.13 15.17
CA PRO A 250 11.56 9.43 15.73
C PRO A 250 11.69 9.40 17.24
N ARG A 251 12.65 10.16 17.77
CA ARG A 251 12.99 10.22 19.20
C ARG A 251 11.80 10.52 20.12
N PHE A 252 10.83 11.32 19.66
CA PHE A 252 9.63 11.64 20.45
C PHE A 252 8.76 10.42 20.76
N TRP A 253 8.72 9.43 19.87
CA TRP A 253 7.94 8.20 20.06
C TRP A 253 8.77 7.03 20.58
N GLN A 254 10.11 7.12 20.58
CA GLN A 254 10.98 6.06 21.10
C GLN A 254 10.62 5.70 22.54
N GLY A 255 10.45 6.69 23.43
CA GLY A 255 10.10 6.41 24.83
C GLY A 255 8.72 5.76 25.04
N ALA A 256 7.75 6.01 24.13
CA ALA A 256 6.42 5.40 24.20
C ALA A 256 6.39 4.00 23.58
N LEU A 257 7.28 3.73 22.62
CA LEU A 257 7.28 2.51 21.80
C LEU A 257 8.41 1.54 22.16
N GLU A 258 9.40 1.94 22.97
CA GLU A 258 10.53 1.10 23.39
C GLU A 258 10.10 -0.19 24.12
N ASN A 259 8.95 -0.16 24.79
CA ASN A 259 8.42 -1.29 25.55
C ASN A 259 7.42 -2.16 24.78
N LEU A 260 7.03 -1.76 23.56
CA LEU A 260 6.05 -2.48 22.77
C LEU A 260 6.75 -3.23 21.62
N PRO A 261 6.48 -4.52 21.41
CA PRO A 261 6.93 -5.21 20.20
C PRO A 261 6.45 -4.42 18.98
N SER A 262 7.35 -4.14 18.03
CA SER A 262 7.03 -3.35 16.82
C SER A 262 5.83 -3.88 16.04
N ALA A 263 5.60 -5.20 16.10
CA ALA A 263 4.42 -5.85 15.55
C ALA A 263 3.11 -5.45 16.26
N THR A 264 3.12 -5.31 17.59
CA THR A 264 1.94 -4.95 18.40
C THR A 264 1.50 -3.51 18.16
N VAL A 265 2.45 -2.59 17.98
CA VAL A 265 2.16 -1.19 17.67
C VAL A 265 1.48 -1.09 16.31
N CYS A 266 1.99 -1.83 15.33
CA CYS A 266 1.38 -1.90 14.01
C CYS A 266 -0.03 -2.49 14.10
N THR A 267 -0.24 -3.62 14.77
CA THR A 267 -1.56 -4.27 14.83
C THR A 267 -2.60 -3.45 15.59
N ILE A 268 -2.21 -2.73 16.64
CA ILE A 268 -3.11 -1.82 17.36
C ILE A 268 -3.48 -0.63 16.49
N GLY A 269 -2.50 0.03 15.84
CA GLY A 269 -2.79 1.09 14.87
C GLY A 269 -3.74 0.61 13.76
N LEU A 270 -3.45 -0.59 13.24
CA LEU A 270 -4.18 -1.27 12.16
C LEU A 270 -5.66 -1.50 12.41
N LEU A 271 -6.05 -1.70 13.66
CA LEU A 271 -7.43 -2.05 14.00
C LEU A 271 -8.15 -0.89 14.68
N VAL A 272 -7.46 -0.14 15.55
CA VAL A 272 -8.07 0.96 16.30
C VAL A 272 -8.38 2.13 15.38
N VAL A 273 -7.48 2.51 14.47
CA VAL A 273 -7.67 3.68 13.60
C VAL A 273 -8.87 3.51 12.66
N PRO A 274 -9.02 2.41 11.90
CA PRO A 274 -10.19 2.26 11.02
C PRO A 274 -11.49 2.10 11.81
N VAL A 275 -11.49 1.37 12.94
CA VAL A 275 -12.70 1.19 13.75
C VAL A 275 -13.13 2.52 14.38
N ALA A 276 -12.20 3.28 14.96
CA ALA A 276 -12.49 4.58 15.56
C ALA A 276 -12.95 5.60 14.51
N SER A 277 -12.28 5.68 13.35
CA SER A 277 -12.68 6.60 12.28
C SER A 277 -14.06 6.25 11.73
N LEU A 278 -14.36 4.97 11.52
CA LEU A 278 -15.68 4.52 11.10
C LEU A 278 -16.73 4.86 12.17
N ALA A 279 -16.45 4.61 13.46
CA ALA A 279 -17.33 4.93 14.57
C ALA A 279 -17.64 6.44 14.67
N ILE A 280 -16.63 7.30 14.49
CA ILE A 280 -16.79 8.76 14.48
C ILE A 280 -17.71 9.19 13.33
N ALA A 281 -17.47 8.70 12.12
CA ALA A 281 -18.30 9.03 10.95
C ALA A 281 -19.77 8.65 11.17
N MET A 282 -19.95 7.47 11.73
CA MET A 282 -21.20 6.89 12.16
C MET A 282 -21.91 7.79 13.20
N ILE A 283 -21.23 8.20 14.29
CA ILE A 283 -21.75 9.11 15.34
C ILE A 283 -22.18 10.47 14.76
N VAL A 284 -21.33 11.08 13.93
CA VAL A 284 -21.61 12.40 13.32
C VAL A 284 -22.87 12.37 12.47
N VAL A 285 -23.07 11.29 11.70
CA VAL A 285 -24.30 11.12 10.89
C VAL A 285 -25.52 10.87 11.78
N GLY A 286 -25.34 10.16 12.90
CA GLY A 286 -26.38 9.97 13.90
C GLY A 286 -26.85 11.28 14.53
N GLN A 287 -25.93 12.13 14.96
CA GLN A 287 -26.23 13.39 15.66
C GLN A 287 -27.05 14.38 14.83
N LYS A 288 -26.79 14.47 13.52
CA LYS A 288 -27.59 15.27 12.56
C LYS A 288 -29.07 14.86 12.49
N SER A 289 -29.45 13.75 13.12
CA SER A 289 -30.83 13.25 13.15
C SER A 289 -31.66 13.82 14.30
N TYR A 290 -31.01 14.25 15.39
CA TYR A 290 -31.70 14.73 16.57
C TYR A 290 -32.08 16.20 16.46
N LEU A 291 -31.25 17.00 15.77
CA LEU A 291 -31.51 18.42 15.58
C LEU A 291 -32.71 18.68 14.64
N ALA A 292 -32.93 17.83 13.63
CA ALA A 292 -34.04 17.98 12.68
C ALA A 292 -35.43 17.55 13.22
N LYS A 293 -35.50 17.08 14.47
CA LYS A 293 -36.76 16.73 15.16
C LYS A 293 -37.13 17.72 16.26
N ALA A 294 -36.30 18.72 16.51
CA ALA A 294 -36.47 19.70 17.58
C ALA A 294 -37.15 21.01 17.12
N ASP A 295 -37.38 21.16 15.81
CA ASP A 295 -38.16 22.23 15.18
C ASP A 295 -39.48 21.69 14.64
#